data_AF-A0A8T0BSC3-F1
#
_entry.id   AF-A0A8T0BSC3-F1
#
_cell.length_a   1.000
_cell.length_b   1.000
_cell.length_c   1.000
_cell.angle_alpha   90.00
_cell.angle_beta   90.00
_cell.angle_gamma   90.00
#
_symmetry.space_group_name_H-M   'P 1'
#
loop_
_entity.id
_entity.type
_entity.pdbx_description
1 polymer ?
#
loop_
_entity_poly.entity_id
_entity_poly.type
_entity_poly.pdbx_seq_one_letter_code
_entity_poly.pdbx_strand_id
1 'polypeptide(L)'
;MGAEAEAKAGVNTQDIISALKGHMKEGYKFISNAPLSESDHYYNRNPSLGDQMHCLVNVIAADRISMTSVEYIKKWKTIRETASSMGIPQVVFMTRPDCECKITKENLQNIYKSKKIRDKIIQCSNLLGVPVNLVFPVVNYHQENDVNADINCLMLDALRNIVPWANDYVKKRSNTQNSHQQSN
;
A
#
# COMPACT_ATOMS: atom_id res chain seq x y z
N MET A 1 -6.17 -12.98 -0.23
CA MET A 1 -4.87 -13.24 -0.88
C MET A 1 -4.04 -11.97 -0.75
N GLY A 2 -2.74 -12.11 -0.47
CA GLY A 2 -1.83 -10.98 -0.31
C GLY A 2 -0.75 -10.95 -1.39
N ALA A 3 0.39 -10.34 -1.06
CA ALA A 3 1.62 -10.51 -1.80
C ALA A 3 2.49 -11.55 -1.07
N GLU A 4 2.31 -12.83 -1.37
CA GLU A 4 3.07 -13.91 -0.75
C GLU A 4 4.41 -14.13 -1.49
N ALA A 5 5.41 -14.64 -0.77
CA ALA A 5 6.76 -14.88 -1.27
C ALA A 5 6.82 -15.97 -2.37
N GLU A 6 6.06 -17.05 -2.20
CA GLU A 6 6.11 -18.20 -3.10
C GLU A 6 5.55 -17.84 -4.49
N ALA A 7 6.15 -18.40 -5.55
CA ALA A 7 5.72 -18.11 -6.92
C ALA A 7 4.30 -18.60 -7.25
N LYS A 8 3.81 -19.61 -6.52
CA LYS A 8 2.47 -20.20 -6.67
C LYS A 8 1.47 -19.77 -5.58
N ALA A 9 1.92 -18.98 -4.61
CA ALA A 9 1.06 -18.45 -3.56
C ALA A 9 0.87 -16.94 -3.76
N GLY A 10 -0.35 -16.48 -3.50
CA GLY A 10 -0.66 -15.06 -3.53
C GLY A 10 -1.03 -14.49 -4.88
N VAL A 11 -1.26 -13.18 -4.89
CA VAL A 11 -1.64 -12.44 -6.08
C VAL A 11 -0.45 -12.30 -7.02
N ASN A 12 -0.69 -12.50 -8.32
CA ASN A 12 0.32 -12.30 -9.33
C ASN A 12 0.67 -10.81 -9.45
N THR A 13 1.97 -10.48 -9.58
CA THR A 13 2.43 -9.10 -9.74
C THR A 13 1.76 -8.39 -10.91
N GLN A 14 1.48 -9.09 -12.01
CA GLN A 14 0.81 -8.52 -13.18
C GLN A 14 -0.65 -8.17 -12.89
N ASP A 15 -1.34 -8.92 -12.03
CA ASP A 15 -2.71 -8.59 -11.63
C ASP A 15 -2.75 -7.28 -10.83
N ILE A 16 -1.78 -7.10 -9.92
CA ILE A 16 -1.63 -5.85 -9.15
C ILE A 16 -1.35 -4.69 -10.10
N ILE A 17 -0.48 -4.88 -11.10
CA ILE A 17 -0.18 -3.85 -12.10
C ILE A 17 -1.42 -3.53 -12.95
N SER A 18 -2.18 -4.53 -13.36
CA SER A 18 -3.44 -4.35 -14.09
C SER A 18 -4.46 -3.59 -13.27
N ALA A 19 -4.58 -3.89 -11.97
CA ALA A 19 -5.42 -3.15 -11.04
C ALA A 19 -4.95 -1.69 -10.86
N LEU A 20 -3.65 -1.45 -10.71
CA LEU A 20 -3.08 -0.09 -10.63
C LEU A 20 -3.47 0.77 -11.85
N LYS A 21 -3.48 0.16 -13.04
CA LYS A 21 -3.83 0.80 -14.31
C LYS A 21 -5.35 0.86 -14.59
N GLY A 22 -6.18 0.30 -13.71
CA GLY A 22 -7.64 0.26 -13.87
C GLY A 22 -8.16 -0.76 -14.90
N HIS A 23 -7.32 -1.70 -15.32
CA HIS A 23 -7.68 -2.74 -16.28
C HIS A 23 -8.48 -3.91 -15.66
N MET A 24 -8.81 -3.86 -14.37
CA MET A 24 -9.48 -4.95 -13.66
C MET A 24 -10.89 -4.57 -13.27
N LYS A 25 -11.89 -5.33 -13.74
CA LYS A 25 -13.30 -5.14 -13.36
C LYS A 25 -13.62 -5.83 -12.04
N GLU A 26 -14.65 -5.33 -11.38
CA GLU A 26 -15.22 -5.94 -10.18
C GLU A 26 -15.62 -7.42 -10.42
N GLY A 27 -15.41 -8.25 -9.41
CA GLY A 27 -15.72 -9.68 -9.46
C GLY A 27 -14.60 -10.57 -10.00
N TYR A 28 -13.48 -10.01 -10.49
CA TYR A 28 -12.31 -10.81 -10.84
C TYR A 28 -11.77 -11.57 -9.62
N LYS A 29 -11.54 -12.88 -9.78
CA LYS A 29 -10.93 -13.73 -8.76
C LYS A 29 -9.48 -13.97 -9.15
N PHE A 30 -8.54 -13.56 -8.29
CA PHE A 30 -7.12 -13.77 -8.56
C PHE A 30 -6.78 -15.25 -8.69
N ILE A 31 -6.00 -15.59 -9.71
CA ILE A 31 -5.52 -16.93 -9.97
C ILE A 31 -4.00 -16.88 -9.89
N SER A 32 -3.41 -17.48 -8.85
CA SER A 32 -1.98 -17.34 -8.55
C SER A 32 -1.05 -17.64 -9.74
N ASN A 33 -1.46 -18.57 -10.60
CA ASN A 33 -0.64 -19.06 -11.71
C ASN A 33 -1.03 -18.47 -13.08
N ALA A 34 -2.03 -17.60 -13.17
CA ALA A 34 -2.51 -17.05 -14.43
C ALA A 34 -2.98 -15.60 -14.24
N PRO A 35 -2.22 -14.60 -14.71
CA PRO A 35 -2.62 -13.22 -14.60
C PRO A 35 -3.82 -12.93 -15.54
N LEU A 36 -4.54 -11.85 -15.23
CA LEU A 36 -5.63 -11.32 -16.04
C LEU A 36 -5.14 -11.04 -17.47
N SER A 37 -5.80 -11.68 -18.44
CA SER A 37 -5.53 -11.52 -19.87
C SER A 37 -6.40 -10.42 -20.48
N GLU A 38 -5.94 -9.75 -21.54
CA GLU A 38 -6.73 -8.77 -22.30
C GLU A 38 -7.97 -9.36 -23.01
N SER A 39 -7.96 -10.69 -23.21
CA SER A 39 -9.08 -11.46 -23.74
C SER A 39 -10.12 -11.83 -22.69
N ASP A 40 -9.82 -11.67 -21.40
CA ASP A 40 -10.72 -11.98 -20.31
C ASP A 40 -11.87 -10.96 -20.24
N HIS A 41 -13.10 -11.42 -19.95
CA HIS A 41 -14.25 -10.52 -19.85
C HIS A 41 -14.15 -9.57 -18.65
N TYR A 42 -13.36 -9.92 -17.63
CA TYR A 42 -13.01 -9.06 -16.50
C TYR A 42 -11.93 -8.02 -16.83
N TYR A 43 -11.33 -8.05 -18.03
CA TYR A 43 -10.37 -7.02 -18.44
C TYR A 43 -11.09 -5.77 -18.95
N ASN A 44 -10.73 -4.61 -18.39
CA ASN A 44 -11.17 -3.30 -18.83
C ASN A 44 -10.17 -2.73 -19.85
N ARG A 45 -10.53 -2.77 -21.14
CA ARG A 45 -9.64 -2.33 -22.22
C ARG A 45 -9.37 -0.82 -22.20
N ASN A 46 -10.35 -0.03 -21.77
CA ASN A 46 -10.30 1.42 -21.81
C ASN A 46 -10.58 1.99 -20.41
N PRO A 47 -9.63 1.90 -19.48
CA PRO A 47 -9.81 2.37 -18.11
C PRO A 47 -9.99 3.89 -18.06
N SER A 48 -11.03 4.32 -17.36
CA SER A 48 -11.21 5.71 -16.96
C SER A 48 -10.26 6.07 -15.81
N LEU A 49 -10.16 7.37 -15.49
CA LEU A 49 -9.40 7.79 -14.30
C LEU A 49 -10.01 7.21 -13.01
N GLY A 50 -11.33 7.00 -12.95
CA GLY A 50 -12.01 6.41 -11.80
C GLY A 50 -11.69 4.92 -11.60
N ASP A 51 -11.29 4.23 -12.68
CA ASP A 51 -10.90 2.82 -12.61
C ASP A 51 -9.45 2.65 -12.11
N GLN A 52 -8.61 3.68 -12.28
CA GLN A 52 -7.20 3.65 -11.87
C GLN A 52 -7.03 3.82 -10.36
N MET A 53 -6.00 3.21 -9.80
CA MET A 53 -5.66 3.41 -8.38
C MET A 53 -5.00 4.77 -8.17
N HIS A 54 -5.48 5.53 -7.19
CA HIS A 54 -4.96 6.87 -6.88
C HIS A 54 -3.94 6.90 -5.74
N CYS A 55 -3.76 5.78 -5.04
CA CYS A 55 -2.74 5.61 -4.02
C CYS A 55 -2.44 4.11 -3.83
N LEU A 56 -1.18 3.77 -3.60
CA LEU A 56 -0.75 2.43 -3.21
C LEU A 56 -0.37 2.39 -1.73
N VAL A 57 -1.08 1.59 -0.95
CA VAL A 57 -0.78 1.34 0.47
C VAL A 57 -0.24 -0.08 0.63
N ASN A 58 1.02 -0.23 1.04
CA ASN A 58 1.60 -1.52 1.38
C ASN A 58 1.47 -1.77 2.88
N VAL A 59 0.94 -2.94 3.26
CA VAL A 59 0.73 -3.31 4.67
C VAL A 59 1.73 -4.39 5.07
N ILE A 60 2.55 -4.11 6.08
CA ILE A 60 3.55 -5.05 6.60
C ILE A 60 3.53 -5.05 8.12
N ALA A 61 3.64 -6.22 8.75
CA ALA A 61 3.68 -6.33 10.20
C ALA A 61 5.11 -6.13 10.72
N ALA A 62 5.28 -5.37 11.80
CA ALA A 62 6.57 -4.99 12.36
C ALA A 62 7.42 -6.21 12.80
N ASP A 63 6.75 -7.28 13.22
CA ASP A 63 7.35 -8.57 13.60
C ASP A 63 7.73 -9.45 12.42
N ARG A 64 7.25 -9.13 11.21
CA ARG A 64 7.54 -9.90 9.99
C ARG A 64 8.57 -9.25 9.08
N ILE A 65 8.95 -7.99 9.32
CA ILE A 65 9.91 -7.24 8.49
C ILE A 65 11.19 -8.05 8.24
N SER A 66 11.78 -8.61 9.30
CA SER A 66 13.04 -9.38 9.23
C SER A 66 12.91 -10.76 8.60
N MET A 67 11.68 -11.27 8.44
CA MET A 67 11.40 -12.58 7.83
C MET A 67 10.97 -12.47 6.36
N THR A 68 11.06 -11.27 5.78
CA THR A 68 10.63 -11.00 4.42
C THR A 68 11.58 -11.65 3.41
N SER A 69 11.04 -12.45 2.48
CA SER A 69 11.86 -13.14 1.48
C SER A 69 12.36 -12.20 0.37
N VAL A 70 13.44 -12.61 -0.30
CA VAL A 70 14.00 -11.87 -1.44
C VAL A 70 12.99 -11.81 -2.60
N GLU A 71 12.18 -12.84 -2.81
CA GLU A 71 11.13 -12.88 -3.83
C GLU A 71 10.05 -11.84 -3.55
N TYR A 72 9.62 -11.69 -2.29
CA TYR A 72 8.67 -10.65 -1.89
C TYR A 72 9.22 -9.26 -2.22
N ILE A 73 10.49 -8.99 -1.85
CA ILE A 73 11.15 -7.70 -2.11
C ILE A 73 11.17 -7.41 -3.62
N LYS A 74 11.48 -8.41 -4.45
CA LYS A 74 11.48 -8.27 -5.91
C LYS A 74 10.09 -7.95 -6.46
N LYS A 75 9.05 -8.67 -6.03
CA LYS A 75 7.66 -8.41 -6.44
C LYS A 75 7.26 -6.97 -6.10
N TRP A 76 7.52 -6.54 -4.87
CA TRP A 76 7.20 -5.18 -4.43
C TRP A 76 8.00 -4.09 -5.11
N LYS A 77 9.29 -4.34 -5.41
CA LYS A 77 10.10 -3.43 -6.20
C LYS A 77 9.46 -3.15 -7.56
N THR A 78 9.00 -4.20 -8.26
CA THR A 78 8.32 -4.05 -9.56
C THR A 78 7.02 -3.26 -9.46
N ILE A 79 6.19 -3.56 -8.45
CA ILE A 79 4.93 -2.83 -8.21
C ILE A 79 5.22 -1.35 -7.93
N ARG A 80 6.19 -1.09 -7.05
CA ARG A 80 6.59 0.27 -6.65
C ARG A 80 7.11 1.08 -7.84
N GLU A 81 7.99 0.50 -8.65
CA GLU A 81 8.54 1.17 -9.83
C GLU A 81 7.45 1.49 -10.86
N THR A 82 6.46 0.60 -11.01
CA THR A 82 5.29 0.85 -11.86
C THR A 82 4.42 1.97 -11.31
N ALA A 83 4.11 1.96 -10.02
CA ALA A 83 3.36 3.04 -9.38
C ALA A 83 4.11 4.39 -9.48
N SER A 84 5.43 4.39 -9.30
CA SER A 84 6.29 5.57 -9.44
C SER A 84 6.28 6.14 -10.86
N SER A 85 6.37 5.30 -11.89
CA SER A 85 6.31 5.77 -13.29
C SER A 85 4.94 6.35 -13.64
N MET A 86 3.88 5.87 -12.98
CA MET A 86 2.54 6.44 -13.05
C MET A 86 2.34 7.67 -12.16
N GLY A 87 3.34 8.07 -11.36
CA GLY A 87 3.23 9.17 -10.39
C GLY A 87 2.24 8.92 -9.25
N ILE A 88 1.85 7.65 -9.02
CA ILE A 88 0.90 7.27 -7.97
C ILE A 88 1.60 7.44 -6.60
N PRO A 89 1.00 8.14 -5.63
CA PRO A 89 1.47 8.21 -4.25
C PRO A 89 1.58 6.83 -3.60
N GLN A 90 2.66 6.57 -2.86
CA GLN A 90 2.95 5.27 -2.26
C GLN A 90 3.29 5.43 -0.78
N VAL A 91 2.68 4.61 0.06
CA VAL A 91 2.84 4.65 1.52
C VAL A 91 2.86 3.25 2.11
N VAL A 92 3.37 3.13 3.33
CA VAL A 92 3.45 1.86 4.04
C VAL A 92 2.73 1.97 5.38
N PHE A 93 1.86 1.02 5.66
CA PHE A 93 1.30 0.78 6.98
C PHE A 93 2.10 -0.31 7.67
N MET A 94 2.87 0.09 8.68
CA MET A 94 3.59 -0.82 9.54
C MET A 94 2.68 -1.22 10.71
N THR A 95 2.04 -2.38 10.60
CA THR A 95 1.11 -2.92 11.58
C THR A 95 1.81 -3.64 12.73
N ARG A 96 1.10 -3.87 13.83
CA ARG A 96 1.59 -4.57 15.03
C ARG A 96 2.87 -3.98 15.67
N PRO A 97 3.05 -2.64 15.72
CA PRO A 97 4.18 -2.04 16.41
C PRO A 97 4.18 -2.32 17.93
N ASP A 98 3.00 -2.50 18.52
CA ASP A 98 2.78 -2.87 19.93
C ASP A 98 3.41 -4.23 20.30
N CYS A 99 3.46 -5.17 19.35
CA CYS A 99 4.09 -6.47 19.55
C CYS A 99 5.63 -6.37 19.64
N GLU A 100 6.23 -5.32 19.08
CA GLU A 100 7.67 -5.13 19.08
C GLU A 100 8.17 -4.52 20.39
N CYS A 101 7.42 -3.63 21.04
CA CYS A 101 7.91 -2.89 22.19
C CYS A 101 6.87 -2.85 23.32
N LYS A 102 7.28 -3.34 24.51
CA LYS A 102 6.42 -3.35 25.72
C LYS A 102 5.98 -1.93 26.10
N ILE A 103 6.87 -0.94 25.97
CA ILE A 103 6.56 0.47 26.29
C ILE A 103 5.46 1.02 25.38
N THR A 104 5.46 0.65 24.09
CA THR A 104 4.40 1.07 23.16
C THR A 104 3.12 0.26 23.33
N LYS A 105 3.22 -0.97 23.82
CA LYS A 105 2.07 -1.77 24.24
C LYS A 105 1.39 -1.17 25.48
N GLU A 106 2.17 -0.61 26.40
CA GLU A 106 1.67 0.06 27.61
C GLU A 106 1.10 1.44 27.31
N ASN A 107 1.72 2.19 26.40
CA ASN A 107 1.24 3.50 25.98
C ASN A 107 1.56 3.79 24.50
N LEU A 108 0.51 3.81 23.67
CA LEU A 108 0.59 4.06 22.22
C LEU A 108 1.11 5.46 21.88
N GLN A 109 1.01 6.45 22.78
CA GLN A 109 1.58 7.79 22.55
C GLN A 109 3.12 7.77 22.47
N ASN A 110 3.75 6.68 22.90
CA ASN A 110 5.20 6.49 22.81
C ASN A 110 5.64 5.83 21.50
N ILE A 111 4.74 5.53 20.55
CA ILE A 111 5.09 4.84 19.29
C ILE A 111 6.21 5.55 18.53
N TYR A 112 6.13 6.88 18.39
CA TYR A 112 7.13 7.67 17.69
C TYR A 112 8.35 8.02 18.56
N LYS A 113 8.27 7.81 19.88
CA LYS A 113 9.38 8.03 20.83
C LYS A 113 10.24 6.78 21.01
N SER A 114 9.69 5.60 20.73
CA SER A 114 10.37 4.33 20.89
C SER A 114 11.47 4.15 19.85
N LYS A 115 12.72 4.04 20.31
CA LYS A 115 13.88 3.73 19.46
C LYS A 115 13.65 2.44 18.67
N LYS A 116 13.06 1.41 19.29
CA LYS A 116 12.80 0.13 18.64
C LYS A 116 11.81 0.26 17.47
N ILE A 117 10.75 1.04 17.64
CA ILE A 117 9.79 1.30 16.56
C ILE A 117 10.44 2.11 15.45
N ARG A 118 11.22 3.14 15.79
CA ARG A 118 11.98 3.91 14.81
C ARG A 118 12.93 3.03 13.99
N ASP A 119 13.65 2.11 14.63
CA ASP A 119 14.54 1.19 13.93
C ASP A 119 13.76 0.26 12.97
N LYS A 120 12.57 -0.20 13.37
CA LYS A 120 11.68 -0.98 12.49
C LYS A 120 11.14 -0.16 11.31
N ILE A 121 10.79 1.10 11.53
CA ILE A 121 10.39 2.03 10.46
C ILE A 121 11.52 2.17 9.42
N ILE A 122 12.76 2.36 9.88
CA ILE A 122 13.93 2.47 8.99
C ILE A 122 14.15 1.16 8.22
N GLN A 123 14.04 0.02 8.89
CA GLN A 123 14.13 -1.29 8.23
C GLN A 123 13.04 -1.47 7.16
N CYS A 124 11.79 -1.11 7.46
CA CYS A 124 10.67 -1.10 6.51
C CYS A 124 10.94 -0.21 5.31
N SER A 125 11.40 1.01 5.57
CA SER A 125 11.76 2.01 4.55
C SER A 125 12.81 1.47 3.59
N ASN A 126 13.90 0.90 4.12
CA ASN A 126 14.97 0.30 3.30
C ASN A 126 14.48 -0.94 2.52
N LEU A 127 13.68 -1.79 3.16
CA LEU A 127 13.15 -3.02 2.57
C LEU A 127 12.25 -2.74 1.37
N LEU A 128 11.32 -1.81 1.52
CA LEU A 128 10.32 -1.47 0.51
C LEU A 128 10.78 -0.33 -0.41
N GLY A 129 11.90 0.32 -0.09
CA GLY A 129 12.46 1.49 -0.77
C GLY A 129 11.47 2.64 -0.87
N VAL A 130 10.79 2.93 0.24
CA VAL A 130 9.99 4.14 0.42
C VAL A 130 10.70 5.06 1.42
N PRO A 131 10.58 6.39 1.32
CA PRO A 131 11.06 7.30 2.34
C PRO A 131 10.49 7.01 3.75
N VAL A 132 11.29 7.23 4.79
CA VAL A 132 10.91 7.00 6.19
C VAL A 132 9.63 7.74 6.59
N ASN A 133 9.43 8.96 6.07
CA ASN A 133 8.24 9.78 6.33
C ASN A 133 6.97 9.28 5.64
N LEU A 134 7.03 8.22 4.83
CA LEU A 134 5.89 7.56 4.20
C LEU A 134 5.56 6.20 4.84
N VAL A 135 6.20 5.88 5.97
CA VAL A 135 5.95 4.67 6.76
C VAL A 135 5.19 5.06 8.03
N PHE A 136 3.92 4.67 8.09
CA PHE A 136 3.02 4.97 9.21
C PHE A 136 2.87 3.75 10.12
N PRO A 137 3.31 3.83 11.39
CA PRO A 137 2.97 2.81 12.39
C PRO A 137 1.48 2.90 12.72
N VAL A 138 0.74 1.81 12.49
CA VAL A 138 -0.69 1.73 12.80
C VAL A 138 -0.97 0.47 13.63
N VAL A 139 -2.02 0.53 14.45
CA VAL A 139 -2.45 -0.60 15.28
C VAL A 139 -3.84 -1.04 14.81
N ASN A 140 -4.04 -2.36 14.71
CA ASN A 140 -5.34 -2.93 14.37
C ASN A 140 -6.07 -3.29 15.66
N TYR A 141 -7.40 -3.17 15.64
CA TYR A 141 -8.25 -3.75 16.69
C TYR A 141 -8.11 -5.27 16.66
N HIS A 142 -7.70 -5.85 17.78
CA HIS A 142 -7.57 -7.31 17.90
C HIS A 142 -8.10 -7.84 19.23
N GLN A 143 -7.75 -7.21 20.34
CA GLN A 143 -8.18 -7.61 21.69
C GLN A 143 -9.09 -6.58 22.35
N GLU A 144 -9.18 -5.39 21.76
CA GLU A 144 -9.97 -4.27 22.23
C GLU A 144 -11.46 -4.50 21.93
N ASN A 145 -12.29 -4.48 22.97
CA ASN A 145 -13.74 -4.61 22.85
C ASN A 145 -14.43 -3.28 22.52
N ASP A 146 -13.77 -2.17 22.89
CA ASP A 146 -14.30 -0.82 22.74
C ASP A 146 -13.40 0.04 21.84
N VAL A 147 -13.97 1.12 21.32
CA VAL A 147 -13.25 2.10 20.52
C VAL A 147 -12.11 2.72 21.34
N ASN A 148 -10.89 2.69 20.80
CA ASN A 148 -9.71 3.24 21.45
C ASN A 148 -9.24 4.50 20.71
N ALA A 149 -9.18 5.61 21.45
CA ALA A 149 -8.81 6.91 20.90
C ALA A 149 -7.37 6.93 20.36
N ASP A 150 -6.41 6.31 21.04
CA ASP A 150 -5.01 6.29 20.61
C ASP A 150 -4.82 5.47 19.33
N ILE A 151 -5.49 4.30 19.22
CA ILE A 151 -5.51 3.49 17.99
C ILE A 151 -6.08 4.30 16.83
N ASN A 152 -7.23 4.95 17.05
CA ASN A 152 -7.88 5.78 16.05
C ASN A 152 -7.01 6.97 15.65
N CYS A 153 -6.33 7.63 16.59
CA CYS A 153 -5.43 8.74 16.30
C CYS A 153 -4.33 8.33 15.32
N LEU A 154 -3.73 7.14 15.47
CA LEU A 154 -2.69 6.66 14.53
C LEU A 154 -3.26 6.44 13.12
N MET A 155 -4.43 5.81 13.01
CA MET A 155 -5.07 5.58 11.71
C MET A 155 -5.51 6.89 11.06
N LEU A 156 -6.11 7.80 11.85
CA LEU A 156 -6.55 9.11 11.37
C LEU A 156 -5.37 9.98 10.92
N ASP A 157 -4.24 9.95 11.63
CA ASP A 157 -3.02 10.65 11.22
C ASP A 157 -2.51 10.13 9.87
N ALA A 158 -2.47 8.81 9.67
CA ALA A 158 -2.09 8.21 8.40
C ALA A 158 -3.02 8.64 7.25
N LEU A 159 -4.34 8.53 7.45
CA LEU A 159 -5.34 8.93 6.44
C LEU A 159 -5.33 10.43 6.15
N ARG A 160 -5.10 11.26 7.16
CA ARG A 160 -4.98 12.73 7.02
C ARG A 160 -3.84 13.13 6.08
N ASN A 161 -2.78 12.33 6.03
CA ASN A 161 -1.66 12.54 5.09
C ASN A 161 -1.97 11.95 3.70
N ILE A 162 -2.56 10.76 3.63
CA ILE A 162 -2.77 10.02 2.37
C ILE A 162 -3.86 10.62 1.49
N VAL A 163 -4.99 11.01 2.07
CA VAL A 163 -6.16 11.48 1.32
C VAL A 163 -5.84 12.73 0.48
N PRO A 164 -5.15 13.76 1.02
CA PRO A 164 -4.70 14.89 0.20
C PRO A 164 -3.80 14.48 -0.96
N TRP A 165 -2.84 13.55 -0.75
CA TRP A 165 -1.94 13.09 -1.81
C TRP A 165 -2.68 12.38 -2.95
N ALA A 166 -3.65 11.52 -2.61
CA ALA A 166 -4.50 10.86 -3.60
C ALA A 166 -5.38 11.88 -4.35
N ASN A 167 -5.94 12.86 -3.65
CA ASN A 167 -6.75 13.92 -4.26
C ASN A 167 -5.94 14.79 -5.22
N ASP A 168 -4.72 15.17 -4.82
CA ASP A 168 -3.82 15.97 -5.66
C ASP A 168 -3.37 15.19 -6.90
N TYR A 169 -3.15 13.88 -6.77
CA TYR A 169 -2.90 12.99 -7.90
C TYR A 169 -4.06 13.01 -8.91
N VAL A 170 -5.30 12.84 -8.43
CA VAL A 170 -6.50 12.86 -9.27
C VAL A 170 -6.64 14.21 -9.97
N LYS A 171 -6.54 15.33 -9.24
CA LYS A 171 -6.61 16.68 -9.82
C LYS A 171 -5.57 16.90 -10.92
N LYS A 172 -4.32 16.50 -10.68
CA LYS A 172 -3.24 16.61 -11.66
C LYS A 172 -3.54 15.80 -12.92
N ARG A 173 -4.01 14.56 -12.77
CA ARG A 173 -4.36 13.67 -13.89
C ARG A 173 -5.54 14.21 -14.70
N SER A 174 -6.59 14.69 -14.04
CA SER A 174 -7.76 15.30 -14.71
C SER A 174 -7.36 16.52 -15.54
N ASN A 175 -6.50 17.40 -15.00
CA ASN A 175 -6.05 18.59 -15.70
C ASN A 175 -5.20 18.25 -16.95
N THR A 176 -4.36 17.21 -16.89
CA THR A 176 -3.60 16.72 -18.04
C THR A 176 -4.49 16.12 -19.12
N GLN A 177 -5.56 15.40 -18.75
CA GLN A 177 -6.52 14.87 -19.74
C GLN A 177 -7.28 16.00 -20.46
N ASN A 178 -7.70 17.03 -19.74
CA ASN A 178 -8.43 18.17 -20.32
C ASN A 178 -7.57 19.01 -21.26
N SER A 179 -6.27 19.19 -20.98
CA SER A 179 -5.38 19.95 -21.88
C SER A 179 -5.10 19.21 -23.19
N HIS A 180 -5.08 17.86 -23.16
CA HIS A 180 -4.91 17.05 -24.37
C HIS A 180 -6.18 17.01 -25.23
N GLN A 181 -7.36 17.24 -24.64
CA GLN A 181 -8.63 17.36 -25.38
C GLN A 181 -8.85 18.74 -26.01
N GLN A 182 -8.21 19.80 -25.50
CA GLN A 182 -8.30 21.15 -26.07
C GLN A 182 -7.25 21.44 -27.15
N SER A 183 -6.28 20.55 -27.33
CA SER A 183 -5.16 20.72 -28.28
C SER A 183 -5.32 19.88 -29.57
N ASN A 184 -6.46 19.19 -29.73
CA ASN A 184 -6.81 18.38 -30.90
C ASN A 184 -8.03 18.97 -31.62
#